data_AF-A0A430KRK1-F1
#
_entry.id   AF-A0A430KRK1-F1
#
_cell.length_a   1.000
_cell.length_b   1.000
_cell.length_c   1.000
_cell.angle_alpha   90.00
_cell.angle_beta   90.00
_cell.angle_gamma   90.00
#
_symmetry.space_group_name_H-M   'P 1'
#
loop_
_entity.id
_entity.type
_entity.pdbx_description
1 polymer ?
#
loop_
_entity_poly.entity_id
_entity_poly.type
_entity_poly.pdbx_seq_one_letter_code
_entity_poly.pdbx_strand_id
1 'polypeptide(L)'
;MPTNFFKTVNTYGAMLNKLATANFFVWLIVFYFITTQSISLNEIASRFTLDVSISGFKIPVGFLVPPLVLAVLFRIIKLHDRISDIFGLRAFYDWEYVLKPIKDAVESNLDKKTVMSNRGRLMSKVFYKYASSRDDNPIVDKHLIEMVLDQLTWYWMIIESSFIVFCVFCILLYLEAFEHALVVFYFGLGLVVFSKVLQGSCSKYTIQEVEVILDSAPRKREIKEQFDALQN
;
A
#
# COMPACT_ATOMS: atom_id res chain seq x y z
N MET A 1 9.14 -18.17 -11.49
CA MET A 1 8.06 -18.83 -10.72
C MET A 1 6.74 -18.25 -11.19
N PRO A 2 5.69 -19.05 -11.43
CA PRO A 2 4.37 -18.50 -11.72
C PRO A 2 3.93 -17.65 -10.53
N THR A 3 3.77 -16.35 -10.76
CA THR A 3 3.27 -15.41 -9.76
C THR A 3 1.80 -15.70 -9.57
N ASN A 4 1.47 -16.60 -8.65
CA ASN A 4 0.09 -16.76 -8.21
C ASN A 4 -0.31 -15.44 -7.53
N PHE A 5 -1.05 -14.60 -8.25
CA PHE A 5 -1.48 -13.28 -7.81
C PHE A 5 -2.28 -13.33 -6.51
N PHE A 6 -3.00 -14.43 -6.28
CA PHE A 6 -3.81 -14.66 -5.09
C PHE A 6 -3.06 -15.33 -3.95
N LYS A 7 -1.74 -15.58 -4.10
CA LYS A 7 -0.94 -16.11 -3.00
C LYS A 7 -0.84 -15.09 -1.87
N THR A 8 -0.95 -15.59 -0.64
CA THR A 8 -0.72 -14.82 0.59
C THR A 8 0.70 -14.27 0.62
N VAL A 9 0.82 -13.02 1.04
CA VAL A 9 2.10 -12.33 1.17
C VAL A 9 2.73 -12.63 2.53
N ASN A 10 3.90 -13.27 2.51
CA ASN A 10 4.62 -13.64 3.73
C ASN A 10 5.89 -12.83 3.99
N THR A 11 6.29 -11.97 3.05
CA THR A 11 7.48 -11.11 3.18
C THR A 11 7.25 -9.76 2.53
N TYR A 12 7.94 -8.73 3.02
CA TYR A 12 7.89 -7.40 2.41
C TYR A 12 8.33 -7.39 0.94
N GLY A 13 9.31 -8.21 0.56
CA GLY A 13 9.71 -8.35 -0.85
C GLY A 13 8.59 -8.93 -1.73
N ALA A 14 7.84 -9.91 -1.22
CA ALA A 14 6.66 -10.44 -1.91
C ALA A 14 5.55 -9.40 -2.05
N MET A 15 5.33 -8.55 -1.02
CA MET A 15 4.40 -7.42 -1.10
C MET A 15 4.76 -6.49 -2.26
N LEU A 16 6.02 -6.04 -2.34
CA LEU A 16 6.47 -5.13 -3.40
C LEU A 16 6.30 -5.72 -4.80
N ASN A 17 6.53 -7.03 -4.96
CA ASN A 17 6.33 -7.70 -6.24
C ASN A 17 4.83 -7.81 -6.61
N LYS A 18 3.96 -8.06 -5.63
CA LYS A 18 2.50 -8.10 -5.83
C LYS A 18 1.96 -6.72 -6.21
N LEU A 19 2.39 -5.67 -5.52
CA LEU A 19 2.08 -4.26 -5.87
C LEU A 19 2.53 -3.91 -7.29
N ALA A 20 3.79 -4.23 -7.65
CA ALA A 20 4.30 -3.99 -9.00
C ALA A 20 3.50 -4.73 -10.08
N THR A 21 3.12 -5.98 -9.80
CA THR A 21 2.30 -6.78 -10.72
C THR A 21 0.90 -6.18 -10.88
N ALA A 22 0.26 -5.76 -9.80
CA ALA A 22 -1.03 -5.08 -9.85
C ALA A 22 -0.93 -3.77 -10.64
N ASN A 23 0.07 -2.93 -10.35
CA ASN A 23 0.31 -1.68 -11.06
C ASN A 23 0.55 -1.90 -12.56
N PHE A 24 1.25 -2.97 -12.95
CA PHE A 24 1.44 -3.30 -14.36
C PHE A 24 0.10 -3.51 -15.07
N PHE A 25 -0.79 -4.33 -14.49
CA PHE A 25 -2.11 -4.59 -15.09
C PHE A 25 -3.01 -3.36 -15.08
N VAL A 26 -3.01 -2.57 -14.01
CA VAL A 26 -3.75 -1.31 -13.95
C VAL A 26 -3.25 -0.35 -15.03
N TRP A 27 -1.93 -0.13 -15.12
CA TRP A 27 -1.34 0.69 -16.17
C TRP A 27 -1.64 0.17 -17.56
N LEU A 28 -1.63 -1.14 -17.78
CA LEU A 28 -1.96 -1.73 -19.07
C LEU A 28 -3.39 -1.36 -19.50
N ILE A 29 -4.36 -1.53 -18.59
CA ILE A 29 -5.76 -1.19 -18.85
C ILE A 29 -5.91 0.32 -19.09
N VAL A 30 -5.37 1.16 -18.21
CA VAL A 30 -5.58 2.61 -18.34
C VAL A 30 -4.79 3.22 -19.50
N PHE A 31 -3.61 2.67 -19.83
CA PHE A 31 -2.82 3.12 -20.96
C PHE A 31 -3.53 2.78 -22.27
N TYR A 32 -4.03 1.55 -22.41
CA TYR A 32 -4.88 1.19 -23.53
C TYR A 32 -6.08 2.15 -23.64
N PHE A 33 -6.79 2.39 -22.53
CA PHE A 33 -7.92 3.32 -22.51
C PHE A 33 -7.53 4.74 -22.93
N ILE A 34 -6.42 5.30 -22.45
CA ILE A 34 -5.95 6.63 -22.85
C ILE A 34 -5.64 6.67 -24.35
N THR A 35 -5.01 5.63 -24.90
CA THR A 35 -4.67 5.58 -26.33
C THR A 35 -5.90 5.59 -27.23
N THR A 36 -7.05 5.08 -26.78
CA THR A 36 -8.29 5.18 -27.58
C THR A 36 -8.86 6.61 -27.61
N GLN A 37 -8.43 7.48 -26.70
CA GLN A 37 -8.87 8.88 -26.63
C GLN A 37 -7.93 9.85 -27.37
N SER A 38 -6.76 9.38 -27.84
CA SER A 38 -5.78 10.23 -28.53
C SER A 38 -5.15 9.51 -29.73
N ILE A 39 -5.42 10.01 -30.93
CA ILE A 39 -4.87 9.50 -32.19
C ILE A 39 -3.34 9.46 -32.13
N SER A 40 -2.72 10.55 -31.68
CA SER A 40 -1.26 10.65 -31.57
C SER A 40 -0.66 9.59 -30.65
N LEU A 41 -1.28 9.31 -29.50
CA LEU A 41 -0.79 8.28 -28.58
C LEU A 41 -0.97 6.87 -29.15
N ASN A 42 -2.10 6.62 -29.83
CA ASN A 42 -2.33 5.35 -30.53
C ASN A 42 -1.30 5.11 -31.64
N GLU A 43 -1.01 6.12 -32.46
CA GLU A 43 0.01 6.03 -33.49
C GLU A 43 1.40 5.74 -32.91
N ILE A 44 1.78 6.39 -31.81
CA ILE A 44 3.06 6.13 -31.14
C ILE A 44 3.11 4.68 -30.62
N ALA A 45 2.04 4.21 -29.99
CA ALA A 45 1.98 2.85 -29.44
C ALA A 45 2.00 1.78 -30.54
N SER A 46 1.31 2.02 -31.66
CA SER A 46 1.20 1.08 -32.79
C SER A 46 2.44 1.04 -33.70
N ARG A 47 3.34 2.03 -33.65
CA ARG A 47 4.62 2.01 -34.39
C ARG A 47 5.53 0.86 -34.00
N PHE A 48 5.36 0.29 -32.81
CA PHE A 48 6.13 -0.86 -32.35
C PHE A 48 5.47 -2.15 -32.84
N THR A 49 5.78 -2.53 -34.09
CA THR A 49 5.18 -3.66 -34.84
C THR A 49 5.62 -5.05 -34.39
N LEU A 50 6.43 -5.15 -33.33
CA LEU A 50 6.67 -6.44 -32.69
C LEU A 50 5.38 -6.86 -31.99
N ASP A 51 4.74 -7.90 -32.52
CA ASP A 51 3.55 -8.49 -31.91
C ASP A 51 3.97 -9.57 -30.92
N VAL A 52 3.50 -9.46 -29.68
CA VAL A 52 3.55 -10.58 -28.74
C VAL A 52 2.23 -11.35 -28.86
N SER A 53 2.33 -12.65 -29.13
CA SER A 53 1.16 -13.54 -29.10
C SER A 53 0.91 -14.01 -27.68
N ILE A 54 -0.15 -13.50 -27.04
CA ILE A 54 -0.60 -13.93 -25.72
C ILE A 54 -1.95 -14.62 -25.90
N SER A 55 -1.99 -15.94 -25.70
CA SER A 55 -3.23 -16.74 -25.78
C SER A 55 -4.04 -16.53 -27.07
N GLY A 56 -3.36 -16.31 -28.20
CA GLY A 56 -3.99 -16.09 -29.52
C GLY A 56 -4.25 -14.62 -29.89
N PHE A 57 -4.09 -13.68 -28.97
CA PHE A 57 -4.18 -12.24 -29.26
C PHE A 57 -2.80 -11.69 -29.60
N LYS A 58 -2.71 -10.92 -30.70
CA LYS A 58 -1.51 -10.15 -31.05
C LYS A 58 -1.65 -8.76 -30.46
N ILE A 59 -0.81 -8.45 -29.48
CA ILE A 59 -0.74 -7.13 -28.86
C ILE A 59 0.59 -6.50 -29.27
N PRO A 60 0.57 -5.30 -29.89
CA PRO A 60 1.82 -4.62 -30.22
C PRO A 60 2.60 -4.29 -28.94
N VAL A 61 3.91 -4.54 -28.95
CA VAL A 61 4.81 -4.32 -27.80
C VAL A 61 4.72 -2.89 -27.26
N GLY A 62 4.41 -1.91 -28.10
CA GLY A 62 4.25 -0.51 -27.70
C GLY A 62 3.14 -0.26 -26.68
N PHE A 63 2.16 -1.16 -26.55
CA PHE A 63 1.13 -1.11 -25.50
C PHE A 63 1.60 -1.76 -24.19
N LEU A 64 2.61 -2.63 -24.22
CA LEU A 64 3.10 -3.37 -23.06
C LEU A 64 4.28 -2.69 -22.36
N VAL A 65 5.17 -2.06 -23.14
CA VAL A 65 6.42 -1.48 -22.62
C VAL A 65 6.18 -0.31 -21.65
N PRO A 66 5.37 0.71 -21.98
CA PRO A 66 5.18 1.84 -21.07
C PRO A 66 4.57 1.42 -19.71
N PRO A 67 3.51 0.58 -19.65
CA PRO A 67 3.02 0.03 -18.38
C PRO A 67 4.08 -0.73 -17.58
N LEU A 68 4.90 -1.55 -18.25
CA LEU A 68 5.95 -2.32 -17.60
C LEU A 68 7.02 -1.40 -16.97
N VAL A 69 7.46 -0.39 -17.73
CA VAL A 69 8.44 0.60 -17.25
C VAL A 69 7.87 1.34 -16.04
N LEU A 70 6.62 1.82 -16.12
CA LEU A 70 5.98 2.51 -14.99
C LEU A 70 5.83 1.62 -13.76
N ALA A 71 5.43 0.36 -13.93
CA ALA A 71 5.32 -0.60 -12.83
C ALA A 71 6.68 -0.88 -12.15
N VAL A 72 7.74 -1.04 -12.93
CA VAL A 72 9.11 -1.20 -12.40
C VAL A 72 9.57 0.06 -11.67
N LEU A 73 9.34 1.24 -12.25
CA LEU A 73 9.67 2.51 -11.60
C LEU A 73 8.93 2.66 -10.27
N PHE A 74 7.62 2.38 -10.25
CA PHE A 74 6.79 2.48 -9.04
C PHE A 74 7.27 1.54 -7.94
N ARG A 75 7.71 0.33 -8.31
CA ARG A 75 8.35 -0.61 -7.39
C ARG A 75 9.67 -0.06 -6.82
N ILE A 76 10.51 0.52 -7.67
CA ILE A 76 11.83 1.06 -7.26
C ILE A 76 11.66 2.26 -6.31
N ILE A 77 10.80 3.21 -6.66
CA ILE A 77 10.56 4.41 -5.86
C ILE A 77 9.70 4.14 -4.62
N LYS A 78 9.11 2.94 -4.53
CA LYS A 78 8.13 2.53 -3.52
C LYS A 78 6.98 3.53 -3.46
N LEU A 79 6.21 3.59 -4.54
CA LEU A 79 5.15 4.57 -4.72
C LEU A 79 4.22 4.64 -3.50
N HIS A 80 3.81 3.51 -2.93
CA HIS A 80 3.00 3.44 -1.71
C HIS A 80 3.62 4.19 -0.52
N ASP A 81 4.94 4.18 -0.34
CA ASP A 81 5.62 4.96 0.70
C ASP A 81 5.50 6.46 0.41
N ARG A 82 5.65 6.89 -0.85
CA ARG A 82 5.51 8.30 -1.26
C ARG A 82 4.09 8.81 -1.11
N ILE A 83 3.09 8.03 -1.55
CA ILE A 83 1.67 8.35 -1.35
C ILE A 83 1.40 8.45 0.16
N SER A 84 1.88 7.48 0.92
CA SER A 84 1.73 7.48 2.37
C SER A 84 2.30 8.73 3.03
N ASP A 85 3.49 9.17 2.63
CA ASP A 85 4.15 10.33 3.22
C ASP A 85 3.41 11.63 2.87
N ILE A 86 2.94 11.77 1.62
CA ILE A 86 2.18 12.95 1.16
C ILE A 86 0.84 13.07 1.90
N PHE A 87 0.09 11.97 2.00
CA PHE A 87 -1.24 11.96 2.61
C PHE A 87 -1.23 11.64 4.12
N GLY A 88 -0.05 11.42 4.71
CA GLY A 88 0.11 11.04 6.11
C GLY A 88 -0.55 9.71 6.48
N LEU A 89 -0.81 8.81 5.53
CA LEU A 89 -1.62 7.60 5.74
C LEU A 89 -0.99 6.65 6.76
N ARG A 90 0.30 6.34 6.63
CA ARG A 90 1.02 5.50 7.59
C ARG A 90 1.16 6.18 8.95
N ALA A 91 1.39 7.49 9.00
CA ALA A 91 1.47 8.20 10.27
C ALA A 91 0.12 8.17 11.01
N PHE A 92 -1.00 8.33 10.30
CA PHE A 92 -2.33 8.16 10.86
C PHE A 92 -2.57 6.72 11.34
N TYR A 93 -2.22 5.72 10.52
CA TYR A 93 -2.40 4.30 10.84
C TYR A 93 -1.59 3.88 12.08
N ASP A 94 -0.28 4.19 12.10
CA ASP A 94 0.64 3.91 13.20
C ASP A 94 0.14 4.55 14.50
N TRP A 95 -0.39 5.77 14.45
CA TRP A 95 -0.99 6.41 15.61
C TRP A 95 -2.24 5.70 16.08
N GLU A 96 -3.25 5.58 15.21
CA GLU A 96 -4.61 5.23 15.61
C GLU A 96 -4.73 3.76 16.04
N TYR A 97 -4.00 2.86 15.38
CA TYR A 97 -4.16 1.42 15.56
C TYR A 97 -2.99 0.75 16.30
N VAL A 98 -1.86 1.44 16.50
CA VAL A 98 -0.70 0.88 17.20
C VAL A 98 -0.33 1.70 18.43
N LEU A 99 0.17 2.92 18.23
CA LEU A 99 0.79 3.69 19.31
C LEU A 99 -0.21 4.22 20.33
N LYS A 100 -1.39 4.70 19.91
CA LYS A 100 -2.43 5.18 20.83
C LYS A 100 -2.96 4.05 21.72
N PRO A 101 -3.40 2.87 21.19
CA PRO A 101 -3.78 1.74 22.03
C PRO A 101 -2.69 1.30 23.02
N ILE A 102 -1.42 1.24 22.58
CA ILE A 102 -0.30 0.88 23.45
C ILE A 102 -0.09 1.95 24.54
N LYS A 103 -0.06 3.23 24.17
CA LYS A 103 0.10 4.36 25.09
C LYS A 103 -0.96 4.36 26.18
N ASP A 104 -2.21 4.13 25.78
CA ASP A 104 -3.36 4.10 26.68
C ASP A 104 -3.29 2.89 27.61
N ALA A 105 -2.88 1.72 27.10
CA ALA A 105 -2.75 0.49 27.91
C ALA A 105 -1.60 0.51 28.93
N VAL A 106 -0.57 1.34 28.73
CA VAL A 106 0.52 1.55 29.70
C VAL A 106 0.34 2.84 30.53
N GLU A 107 -0.81 3.51 30.37
CA GLU A 107 -1.19 4.72 31.09
C GLU A 107 -0.13 5.83 30.97
N SER A 108 0.41 6.04 29.76
CA SER A 108 1.37 7.11 29.51
C SER A 108 0.66 8.46 29.30
N ASN A 109 1.12 9.48 30.03
CA ASN A 109 0.62 10.86 29.94
C ASN A 109 1.19 11.67 28.77
N LEU A 110 2.01 11.06 27.91
CA LEU A 110 2.53 11.76 26.73
C LEU A 110 1.40 12.21 25.81
N ASP A 111 1.55 13.42 25.28
CA ASP A 111 0.66 13.97 24.28
C ASP A 111 0.96 13.39 22.89
N LYS A 112 -0.01 13.49 21.99
CA LYS A 112 0.11 12.96 20.62
C LYS A 112 1.33 13.51 19.88
N LYS A 113 1.66 14.80 20.07
CA LYS A 113 2.76 15.44 19.33
C LYS A 113 4.10 14.81 19.70
N THR A 114 4.34 14.59 21.00
CA THR A 114 5.59 13.97 21.51
C THR A 114 5.72 12.51 21.08
N VAL A 115 4.63 11.75 21.10
CA VAL A 115 4.63 10.37 20.61
C VAL A 115 4.92 10.33 19.11
N MET A 116 4.29 11.21 18.33
CA MET A 116 4.43 11.21 16.87
C MET A 116 5.76 11.77 16.37
N SER A 117 6.39 12.70 17.10
CA SER A 117 7.77 13.14 16.80
C SER A 117 8.79 12.02 17.04
N ASN A 118 8.50 11.09 17.95
CA ASN A 118 9.32 9.92 18.26
C ASN A 118 8.81 8.60 17.63
N ARG A 119 7.86 8.68 16.68
CA ARG A 119 7.14 7.52 16.10
C ARG A 119 8.06 6.40 15.67
N GLY A 120 9.12 6.70 14.91
CA GLY A 120 10.02 5.68 14.37
C GLY A 120 10.73 4.89 15.46
N ARG A 121 11.20 5.58 16.52
CA ARG A 121 11.82 4.95 17.69
C ARG A 121 10.81 4.09 18.44
N LEU A 122 9.62 4.63 18.73
CA LEU A 122 8.58 3.92 19.46
C LEU A 122 8.11 2.69 18.69
N MET A 123 7.75 2.81 17.40
CA MET A 123 7.35 1.67 16.56
C MET A 123 8.40 0.56 16.56
N SER A 124 9.69 0.92 16.44
CA SER A 124 10.79 -0.05 16.50
C SER A 124 10.87 -0.79 17.84
N LYS A 125 10.77 -0.06 18.95
CA LYS A 125 10.97 -0.59 20.30
C LYS A 125 9.75 -1.29 20.90
N VAL A 126 8.54 -0.83 20.58
CA VAL A 126 7.30 -1.27 21.26
C VAL A 126 6.43 -2.17 20.38
N PHE A 127 6.61 -2.15 19.06
CA PHE A 127 5.79 -2.93 18.13
C PHE A 127 6.62 -3.89 17.28
N TYR A 128 7.53 -3.38 16.42
CA TYR A 128 8.32 -4.21 15.53
C TYR A 128 9.25 -5.19 16.25
N LYS A 129 9.66 -4.88 17.49
CA LYS A 129 10.35 -5.83 18.37
C LYS A 129 9.59 -7.15 18.57
N TYR A 130 8.26 -7.13 18.49
CA TYR A 130 7.39 -8.27 18.81
C TYR A 130 6.59 -8.81 17.61
N ALA A 131 6.35 -7.96 16.60
CA ALA A 131 5.50 -8.25 15.43
C ALA A 131 6.28 -8.14 14.10
N SER A 132 7.55 -8.56 14.07
CA SER A 132 8.37 -8.52 12.85
C SER A 132 8.38 -9.87 12.13
N SER A 133 8.03 -9.86 10.84
CA SER A 133 8.15 -11.03 9.95
C SER A 133 9.60 -11.46 9.65
N ARG A 134 10.59 -10.69 10.12
CA ARG A 134 12.02 -10.99 9.94
C ARG A 134 12.67 -11.67 11.15
N ASP A 135 11.97 -11.71 12.28
CA ASP A 135 12.48 -12.40 13.47
C ASP A 135 12.18 -13.90 13.36
N ASP A 136 13.09 -14.74 13.84
CA ASP A 136 12.93 -16.19 13.81
C ASP A 136 11.99 -16.67 14.94
N ASN A 137 11.79 -15.87 16.00
CA ASN A 137 10.85 -16.16 17.09
C ASN A 137 10.05 -14.92 17.54
N PRO A 138 9.17 -14.36 16.69
CA PRO A 138 8.30 -13.27 17.11
C PRO A 138 7.33 -13.77 18.20
N ILE A 139 7.03 -12.91 19.17
CA ILE A 139 6.05 -13.25 20.22
C ILE A 139 4.63 -13.28 19.63
N VAL A 140 4.38 -12.43 18.63
CA VAL A 140 3.15 -12.48 17.85
C VAL A 140 3.22 -13.66 16.88
N ASP A 141 2.14 -14.44 16.83
CA ASP A 141 2.03 -15.58 15.92
C ASP A 141 2.35 -15.17 14.48
N LYS A 142 3.25 -15.94 13.83
CA LYS A 142 3.70 -15.65 12.47
C LYS A 142 2.54 -15.63 11.47
N HIS A 143 1.53 -16.47 11.65
CA HIS A 143 0.33 -16.48 10.82
C HIS A 143 -0.42 -15.15 10.91
N LEU A 144 -0.53 -14.56 12.11
CA LEU A 144 -1.17 -13.27 12.30
C LEU A 144 -0.40 -12.14 11.59
N ILE A 145 0.94 -12.15 11.71
CA ILE A 145 1.81 -11.19 11.00
C ILE A 145 1.65 -11.30 9.48
N GLU A 146 1.62 -12.52 8.94
CA GLU A 146 1.42 -12.77 7.51
C GLU A 146 0.03 -12.31 7.05
N MET A 147 -1.02 -12.49 7.88
CA MET A 147 -2.36 -11.98 7.61
C MET A 147 -2.40 -10.45 7.56
N VAL A 148 -1.78 -9.76 8.53
CA VAL A 148 -1.69 -8.29 8.51
C VAL A 148 -0.97 -7.81 7.25
N LEU A 149 0.14 -8.46 6.89
CA LEU A 149 0.91 -8.10 5.71
C LEU A 149 0.14 -8.30 4.41
N ASP A 150 -0.61 -9.40 4.27
CA ASP A 150 -1.44 -9.62 3.09
C ASP A 150 -2.58 -8.60 2.99
N GLN A 151 -3.27 -8.29 4.10
CA GLN A 151 -4.32 -7.28 4.12
C GLN A 151 -3.78 -5.88 3.79
N LEU A 152 -2.63 -5.50 4.36
CA LEU A 152 -1.97 -4.24 4.00
C LEU A 152 -1.57 -4.22 2.53
N THR A 153 -1.19 -5.36 1.95
CA THR A 153 -0.90 -5.44 0.51
C THR A 153 -2.13 -5.11 -0.32
N TRP A 154 -3.30 -5.68 0.01
CA TRP A 154 -4.57 -5.35 -0.66
C TRP A 154 -4.93 -3.87 -0.51
N TYR A 155 -4.80 -3.32 0.69
CA TYR A 155 -5.03 -1.90 0.93
C TYR A 155 -4.14 -1.01 0.04
N TRP A 156 -2.83 -1.28 0.00
CA TRP A 156 -1.89 -0.49 -0.81
C TRP A 156 -2.12 -0.65 -2.31
N MET A 157 -2.51 -1.84 -2.80
CA MET A 157 -2.88 -2.02 -4.20
C MET A 157 -4.04 -1.11 -4.60
N ILE A 158 -5.08 -0.99 -3.77
CA ILE A 158 -6.21 -0.12 -4.06
C ILE A 158 -5.81 1.37 -4.00
N ILE A 159 -4.97 1.76 -3.05
CA ILE A 159 -4.47 3.14 -2.94
C ILE A 159 -3.61 3.54 -4.15
N GLU A 160 -2.66 2.70 -4.56
CA GLU A 160 -1.83 2.96 -5.76
C GLU A 160 -2.69 2.97 -7.03
N SER A 161 -3.67 2.06 -7.14
CA SER A 161 -4.61 2.05 -8.27
C SER A 161 -5.45 3.33 -8.32
N SER A 162 -5.93 3.80 -7.16
CA SER A 162 -6.68 5.06 -7.05
C SER A 162 -5.83 6.24 -7.53
N PHE A 163 -4.56 6.28 -7.12
CA PHE A 163 -3.62 7.31 -7.55
C PHE A 163 -3.44 7.30 -9.09
N ILE A 164 -3.21 6.13 -9.68
CA ILE A 164 -3.09 5.98 -11.14
C ILE A 164 -4.37 6.47 -11.84
N VAL A 165 -5.53 6.07 -11.34
CA VAL A 165 -6.84 6.49 -11.88
C VAL A 165 -7.03 8.01 -11.82
N PHE A 166 -6.61 8.67 -10.74
CA PHE A 166 -6.65 10.14 -10.68
C PHE A 166 -5.64 10.82 -11.60
N CYS A 167 -4.46 10.22 -11.84
CA CYS A 167 -3.55 10.70 -12.89
C CYS A 167 -4.20 10.61 -14.28
N VAL A 168 -4.87 9.49 -14.57
CA VAL A 168 -5.61 9.28 -15.83
C VAL A 168 -6.74 10.29 -15.97
N PHE A 169 -7.48 10.58 -14.89
CA PHE A 169 -8.49 11.65 -14.87
C PHE A 169 -7.91 12.99 -15.32
N CYS A 170 -6.76 13.42 -14.77
CA CYS A 170 -6.10 14.65 -15.18
C CYS A 170 -5.67 14.64 -16.66
N ILE A 171 -5.20 13.49 -17.17
CA ILE A 171 -4.84 13.32 -18.58
C ILE A 171 -6.08 13.47 -19.47
N LEU A 172 -7.21 12.88 -19.10
CA LEU A 172 -8.46 12.96 -19.87
C LEU A 172 -9.03 14.38 -19.90
N LEU A 173 -8.91 15.13 -18.80
CA LEU A 173 -9.25 16.56 -18.79
C LEU A 173 -8.39 17.34 -19.78
N TYR A 174 -7.09 17.06 -19.83
CA TYR A 174 -6.17 17.68 -20.79
C TYR A 174 -6.50 17.33 -22.25
N LEU A 175 -6.98 16.11 -22.49
CA LEU A 175 -7.46 15.65 -23.81
C LEU A 175 -8.90 16.11 -24.13
N GLU A 176 -9.52 16.91 -23.27
CA GLU A 176 -10.91 17.38 -23.40
C GLU A 176 -11.95 16.24 -23.48
N ALA A 177 -11.60 15.04 -23.00
CA ALA A 177 -12.47 13.86 -22.98
C ALA A 177 -13.35 13.82 -21.71
N PHE A 178 -14.17 14.86 -21.52
CA PHE A 178 -14.86 15.12 -20.24
C PHE A 178 -15.81 14.00 -19.77
N GLU A 179 -16.57 13.37 -20.67
CA GLU A 179 -17.48 12.28 -20.30
C GLU A 179 -16.71 11.09 -19.71
N HIS A 180 -15.63 10.70 -20.36
CA HIS A 180 -14.73 9.65 -19.88
C HIS A 180 -14.02 10.06 -18.58
N ALA A 181 -13.60 11.33 -18.47
CA ALA A 181 -12.99 11.86 -17.25
C ALA A 181 -13.95 11.75 -16.05
N LEU A 182 -15.24 12.07 -16.22
CA LEU A 182 -16.23 11.93 -15.16
C LEU A 182 -16.41 10.47 -14.72
N VAL A 183 -16.48 9.52 -15.66
CA VAL A 183 -16.58 8.09 -15.34
C VAL A 183 -15.37 7.63 -14.53
N VAL A 184 -14.16 7.99 -14.99
CA VAL A 184 -12.91 7.67 -14.31
C VAL A 184 -12.84 8.30 -12.92
N PHE A 185 -13.34 9.53 -12.76
CA PHE A 185 -13.42 10.22 -11.48
C PHE A 185 -14.32 9.48 -10.48
N TYR A 186 -15.55 9.12 -10.87
CA TYR A 186 -16.46 8.37 -10.01
C TYR A 186 -15.91 6.98 -9.66
N PHE A 187 -15.26 6.32 -10.61
CA PHE A 187 -14.58 5.05 -10.35
C PHE A 187 -13.45 5.22 -9.32
N GLY A 188 -12.62 6.26 -9.47
CA GLY A 188 -11.57 6.61 -8.51
C GLY A 188 -12.10 6.89 -7.11
N LEU A 189 -13.20 7.62 -6.98
CA LEU A 189 -13.89 7.83 -5.70
C LEU A 189 -14.38 6.50 -5.10
N GLY A 190 -14.94 5.61 -5.92
CA GLY A 190 -15.34 4.27 -5.49
C GLY A 190 -14.17 3.47 -4.92
N LEU A 191 -12.99 3.53 -5.55
CA LEU A 191 -11.78 2.88 -5.03
C LEU A 191 -11.32 3.50 -3.71
N VAL A 192 -11.38 4.82 -3.55
CA VAL A 192 -11.05 5.49 -2.28
C VAL A 192 -11.99 5.04 -1.17
N VAL A 193 -13.30 4.95 -1.43
CA VAL A 193 -14.27 4.43 -0.45
C VAL A 193 -13.97 2.97 -0.12
N PHE A 194 -13.72 2.14 -1.14
CA PHE A 194 -13.37 0.74 -0.93
C PHE A 194 -12.07 0.55 -0.12
N SER A 195 -11.09 1.45 -0.29
CA SER A 195 -9.86 1.43 0.50
C SER A 195 -10.13 1.57 2.01
N LYS A 196 -11.21 2.25 2.42
CA LYS A 196 -11.62 2.35 3.83
C LYS A 196 -12.12 1.04 4.40
N VAL A 197 -12.79 0.21 3.59
CA VAL A 197 -13.21 -1.14 3.99
C VAL A 197 -11.99 -2.02 4.23
N LEU A 198 -11.00 -1.97 3.34
CA LEU A 198 -9.74 -2.70 3.50
C LEU A 198 -8.94 -2.18 4.70
N GLN A 199 -8.91 -0.86 4.92
CA GLN A 199 -8.28 -0.27 6.10
C GLN A 199 -8.87 -0.82 7.40
N GLY A 200 -10.20 -0.95 7.48
CA GLY A 200 -10.88 -1.54 8.64
C GLY A 200 -10.54 -3.02 8.86
N SER A 201 -10.32 -3.77 7.77
CA SER A 201 -9.87 -5.16 7.86
C SER A 201 -8.43 -5.26 8.35
N CYS A 202 -7.53 -4.38 7.87
CA CYS A 202 -6.15 -4.30 8.34
C CYS A 202 -6.08 -3.95 9.82
N SER A 203 -6.83 -2.93 10.24
CA SER A 203 -6.78 -2.43 11.61
C SER A 203 -7.25 -3.47 12.62
N LYS A 204 -8.26 -4.28 12.27
CA LYS A 204 -8.73 -5.39 13.12
C LYS A 204 -7.60 -6.34 13.49
N TYR A 205 -6.79 -6.76 12.52
CA TYR A 205 -5.68 -7.69 12.77
C TYR A 205 -4.52 -7.00 13.48
N THR A 206 -4.20 -5.74 13.14
CA THR A 206 -3.18 -4.97 13.87
C THR A 206 -3.54 -4.79 15.34
N ILE A 207 -4.82 -4.56 15.66
CA ILE A 207 -5.27 -4.47 17.06
C ILE A 207 -5.06 -5.80 17.78
N GLN A 208 -5.31 -6.94 17.14
CA GLN A 208 -5.02 -8.26 17.72
C GLN A 208 -3.52 -8.45 18.00
N GLU A 209 -2.63 -7.98 17.10
CA GLU A 209 -1.18 -8.01 17.37
C GLU A 209 -0.83 -7.17 18.60
N VAL A 210 -1.43 -5.99 18.73
CA VAL A 210 -1.24 -5.10 19.89
C VAL A 210 -1.73 -5.76 21.18
N GLU A 211 -2.89 -6.42 21.17
CA GLU A 211 -3.41 -7.17 22.31
C GLU A 211 -2.44 -8.27 22.75
N VAL A 212 -1.91 -9.06 21.79
CA VAL A 212 -0.92 -10.12 22.07
C VAL A 212 0.38 -9.54 22.65
N ILE A 213 0.81 -8.37 22.18
CA ILE A 213 1.99 -7.66 22.72
C ILE A 213 1.75 -7.25 24.17
N LEU A 214 0.55 -6.78 24.47
CA LEU A 214 0.16 -6.26 25.78
C LEU A 214 -0.23 -7.36 26.78
N ASP A 215 -0.38 -8.61 26.36
CA ASP A 215 -0.90 -9.70 27.22
C ASP A 215 -0.01 -9.99 28.46
N SER A 216 1.30 -9.72 28.42
CA SER A 216 2.18 -9.96 29.59
C SER A 216 2.54 -8.68 30.36
N ALA A 217 2.41 -8.76 31.70
CA ALA A 217 2.76 -7.66 32.60
C ALA A 217 4.25 -7.23 32.51
N PRO A 218 5.24 -8.14 32.36
CA PRO A 218 6.63 -7.73 32.14
C PRO A 218 6.82 -6.89 30.87
N ARG A 219 6.15 -7.25 29.76
CA ARG A 219 6.21 -6.50 28.50
C ARG A 219 5.58 -5.12 28.63
N LYS A 220 4.43 -5.01 29.31
CA LYS A 220 3.81 -3.70 29.58
C LYS A 220 4.76 -2.78 30.33
N ARG A 221 5.51 -3.28 31.33
CA ARG A 221 6.51 -2.49 32.06
C ARG A 221 7.64 -2.02 31.15
N GLU A 222 8.21 -2.92 30.36
CA GLU A 222 9.28 -2.55 29.41
C GLU A 222 8.80 -1.49 28.40
N ILE A 223 7.58 -1.65 27.87
CA ILE A 223 6.98 -0.66 26.96
C ILE A 223 6.79 0.68 27.67
N LYS A 224 6.29 0.67 28.91
CA LYS A 224 6.10 1.89 29.71
C LYS A 224 7.42 2.66 29.87
N GLU A 225 8.52 1.97 30.16
CA GLU A 225 9.86 2.57 30.24
C GLU A 225 10.27 3.28 28.95
N GLN A 226 9.87 2.76 27.77
CA GLN A 226 10.15 3.43 26.50
C GLN A 226 9.37 4.73 26.32
N PHE A 227 8.15 4.81 26.85
CA PHE A 227 7.36 6.03 26.86
C PHE A 227 7.89 7.02 27.92
N ASP A 228 8.18 6.56 29.12
CA ASP A 228 8.69 7.41 30.21
C ASP A 228 10.06 8.01 29.87
N ALA A 229 10.88 7.32 29.08
CA ALA A 229 12.15 7.84 28.56
C ALA A 229 12.01 9.06 27.63
N LEU A 230 10.80 9.42 27.19
CA LEU A 230 10.52 10.62 26.38
C LEU A 230 9.93 11.78 27.19
N GLN A 231 9.70 11.59 28.50
CA GLN A 231 9.21 12.65 29.40
C GLN A 231 10.33 13.57 29.90
N ASN A 232 11.59 13.15 29.77
CA ASN A 232 12.79 13.91 30.11
C ASN A 232 13.33 14.67 28.89
#